data_AF-A0A843CCL4-F1
#
_entry.id   AF-A0A843CCL4-F1
#
_cell.length_a   1.000
_cell.length_b   1.000
_cell.length_c   1.000
_cell.angle_alpha   90.00
_cell.angle_beta   90.00
_cell.angle_gamma   90.00
#
_symmetry.space_group_name_H-M   'P 1'
#
loop_
_entity.id
_entity.type
_entity.pdbx_description
1 polymer ?
#
loop_
_entity_poly.entity_id
_entity_poly.type
_entity_poly.pdbx_seq_one_letter_code
_entity_poly.pdbx_strand_id
1 'polypeptide(L)'
;KSRVVGLLFEKSAVLFLSLSPHGMEDIPIYVKTEIEQFAKNRNFERILTIDCHNAMGEEISEPDSEDMLKAAKSALDTLITKEKYSLEFGYGNSDHMNLNSPDLGLGGVGVLCLKINNAKYFLGWADSNNMENGVREYIVNYFAKSNLNLLEICTSDTHYSATRVRTRQGYYQFGKIAKSQDIAEWYLKVAHDAEKKLAPASFEILEHKADVKIMGSTVYEDYSRAVDNSLKITKGFAIGSFIFFLTTLFL
;
A
#
# COMPACT_ATOMS: atom_id res chain seq x y z
N LYS A 1 17.03 -4.86 -0.13
CA LYS A 1 16.20 -3.80 -0.77
C LYS A 1 15.01 -3.44 0.10
N SER A 2 14.47 -4.42 0.81
CA SER A 2 13.30 -4.27 1.64
C SER A 2 13.52 -3.29 2.77
N ARG A 3 12.50 -2.49 3.01
CA ARG A 3 12.40 -1.59 4.14
C ARG A 3 11.27 -2.06 5.03
N VAL A 4 11.57 -2.22 6.31
CA VAL A 4 10.57 -2.52 7.33
C VAL A 4 10.65 -1.48 8.42
N VAL A 5 9.54 -0.77 8.64
CA VAL A 5 9.36 0.08 9.82
C VAL A 5 8.52 -0.69 10.82
N GLY A 6 8.99 -0.78 12.05
CA GLY A 6 8.28 -1.46 13.13
C GLY A 6 7.88 -0.51 14.25
N LEU A 7 6.67 -0.68 14.77
CA LEU A 7 6.20 -0.08 16.02
C LEU A 7 5.75 -1.20 16.96
N LEU A 8 6.10 -1.10 18.24
CA LEU A 8 5.69 -2.05 19.26
C LEU A 8 4.84 -1.38 20.32
N PHE A 9 3.57 -1.79 20.39
CA PHE A 9 2.64 -1.41 21.44
C PHE A 9 2.52 -2.59 22.41
N GLU A 10 3.26 -2.52 23.50
CA GLU A 10 3.40 -3.61 24.49
C GLU A 10 3.90 -4.93 23.88
N LYS A 11 2.98 -5.83 23.51
CA LYS A 11 3.26 -7.12 22.85
C LYS A 11 2.61 -7.23 21.46
N SER A 12 2.04 -6.14 20.96
CA SER A 12 1.44 -6.05 19.64
C SER A 12 2.37 -5.25 18.73
N ALA A 13 2.91 -5.87 17.68
CA ALA A 13 3.75 -5.16 16.72
C ALA A 13 2.99 -4.80 15.45
N VAL A 14 3.29 -3.63 14.90
CA VAL A 14 2.84 -3.17 13.59
C VAL A 14 4.06 -3.03 12.70
N LEU A 15 4.08 -3.73 11.57
CA LEU A 15 5.18 -3.73 10.61
C LEU A 15 4.70 -3.17 9.28
N PHE A 16 5.32 -2.07 8.84
CA PHE A 16 5.11 -1.49 7.53
C PHE A 16 6.17 -2.05 6.58
N LEU A 17 5.73 -2.78 5.56
CA LEU A 17 6.58 -3.49 4.62
C LEU A 17 6.58 -2.76 3.28
N SER A 18 7.77 -2.49 2.73
CA SER A 18 7.93 -1.74 1.48
C SER A 18 9.19 -2.16 0.72
N LEU A 19 9.10 -2.17 -0.62
CA LEU A 19 10.24 -2.27 -1.53
C LEU A 19 10.59 -0.93 -2.19
N SER A 20 9.95 0.19 -1.82
CA SER A 20 10.22 1.50 -2.40
C SER A 20 11.72 1.85 -2.36
N PRO A 21 12.31 2.35 -3.47
CA PRO A 21 11.69 2.77 -4.74
C PRO A 21 11.60 1.67 -5.81
N HIS A 22 11.87 0.41 -5.49
CA HIS A 22 12.00 -0.67 -6.48
C HIS A 22 10.68 -1.22 -7.01
N GLY A 23 9.55 -0.79 -6.45
CA GLY A 23 8.23 -1.25 -6.83
C GLY A 23 7.88 -2.61 -6.24
N MET A 24 6.60 -2.80 -5.90
CA MET A 24 6.00 -4.10 -5.60
C MET A 24 4.51 -4.06 -5.90
N GLU A 25 3.94 -5.21 -6.22
CA GLU A 25 2.49 -5.46 -6.10
C GLU A 25 2.21 -5.99 -4.68
N ASP A 26 1.34 -6.98 -4.55
CA ASP A 26 0.93 -7.55 -3.26
C ASP A 26 2.04 -8.36 -2.58
N ILE A 27 2.11 -8.25 -1.25
CA ILE A 27 2.91 -9.15 -0.42
C ILE A 27 2.34 -10.59 -0.45
N PRO A 28 3.13 -11.61 -0.85
CA PRO A 28 2.67 -12.99 -0.86
C PRO A 28 2.22 -13.48 0.52
N ILE A 29 1.14 -14.27 0.55
CA ILE A 29 0.54 -14.76 1.81
C ILE A 29 1.51 -15.54 2.70
N TYR A 30 2.48 -16.23 2.12
CA TYR A 30 3.47 -16.99 2.88
C TYR A 30 4.41 -16.06 3.67
N VAL A 31 4.72 -14.87 3.15
CA VAL A 31 5.55 -13.87 3.85
C VAL A 31 4.86 -13.44 5.14
N LYS A 32 3.56 -13.11 5.07
CA LYS A 32 2.74 -12.82 6.24
C LYS A 32 2.74 -13.97 7.24
N THR A 33 2.46 -15.19 6.77
CA THR A 33 2.35 -16.39 7.61
C THR A 33 3.66 -16.67 8.36
N GLU A 34 4.80 -16.52 7.69
CA GLU A 34 6.11 -16.69 8.31
C GLU A 34 6.44 -15.61 9.35
N ILE A 35 6.09 -14.34 9.09
CA ILE A 35 6.27 -13.25 10.05
C ILE A 35 5.45 -13.53 11.31
N GLU A 36 4.19 -13.93 11.16
CA GLU A 36 3.30 -14.28 12.27
C GLU A 36 3.86 -15.46 13.08
N GLN A 37 4.34 -16.51 12.42
CA GLN A 37 4.95 -17.65 13.10
C GLN A 37 6.22 -17.26 13.87
N PHE A 38 7.10 -16.47 13.25
CA PHE A 38 8.32 -16.00 13.90
C PHE A 38 8.00 -15.14 15.12
N ALA A 39 7.07 -14.20 14.99
CA ALA A 39 6.66 -13.34 16.09
C ALA A 39 6.03 -14.12 17.25
N LYS A 40 5.21 -15.14 16.96
CA LYS A 40 4.66 -16.03 17.99
C LYS A 40 5.78 -16.70 18.81
N ASN A 41 6.87 -17.13 18.15
CA ASN A 41 8.03 -17.71 18.82
C ASN A 41 8.80 -16.70 19.68
N ARG A 42 8.61 -15.39 19.45
CA ARG A 42 9.19 -14.29 20.24
C ARG A 42 8.21 -13.70 21.26
N ASN A 43 7.10 -14.38 21.55
CA ASN A 43 6.07 -13.99 22.52
C ASN A 43 5.32 -12.69 22.20
N PHE A 44 5.23 -12.31 20.92
CA PHE A 44 4.26 -11.29 20.50
C PHE A 44 2.84 -11.87 20.57
N GLU A 45 1.88 -11.08 21.04
CA GLU A 45 0.46 -11.47 21.15
C GLU A 45 -0.31 -11.22 19.85
N ARG A 46 0.08 -10.17 19.12
CA ARG A 46 -0.52 -9.75 17.85
C ARG A 46 0.55 -9.18 16.93
N ILE A 47 0.38 -9.42 15.64
CA ILE A 47 1.16 -8.81 14.58
C ILE A 47 0.21 -8.25 13.53
N LEU A 48 0.47 -7.01 13.13
CA LEU A 48 -0.20 -6.35 12.02
C LEU A 48 0.85 -6.06 10.96
N THR A 49 0.82 -6.80 9.86
CA THR A 49 1.64 -6.53 8.67
C THR A 49 0.87 -5.61 7.74
N ILE A 50 1.46 -4.48 7.38
CA ILE A 50 0.90 -3.48 6.47
C ILE A 50 1.71 -3.55 5.18
N ASP A 51 1.01 -3.86 4.09
CA ASP A 51 1.50 -3.59 2.76
C ASP A 51 1.39 -2.09 2.49
N CYS A 52 2.51 -1.43 2.21
CA CYS A 52 2.49 0.02 2.03
C CYS A 52 1.92 0.45 0.67
N HIS A 53 1.95 -0.39 -0.37
CA HIS A 53 1.61 -0.01 -1.75
C HIS A 53 2.19 1.36 -2.17
N ASN A 54 3.42 1.64 -1.73
CA ASN A 54 4.05 2.96 -1.85
C ASN A 54 5.09 3.04 -2.97
N ALA A 55 5.10 2.03 -3.84
CA ALA A 55 5.90 1.96 -5.05
C ALA A 55 5.26 0.95 -6.01
N MET A 56 4.95 1.36 -7.24
CA MET A 56 4.45 0.47 -8.28
C MET A 56 5.55 -0.46 -8.80
N GLY A 57 5.31 -1.77 -8.79
CA GLY A 57 6.22 -2.76 -9.36
C GLY A 57 5.50 -3.95 -9.98
N GLU A 58 6.24 -5.05 -10.14
CA GLU A 58 5.69 -6.35 -10.50
C GLU A 58 5.46 -7.18 -9.23
N GLU A 59 4.95 -8.41 -9.39
CA GLU A 59 4.88 -9.39 -8.31
C GLU A 59 6.25 -9.55 -7.62
N ILE A 60 6.22 -9.68 -6.30
CA ILE A 60 7.44 -9.76 -5.50
C ILE A 60 8.18 -11.07 -5.83
N SER A 61 9.43 -10.94 -6.26
CA SER A 61 10.29 -12.10 -6.52
C SER A 61 10.58 -12.89 -5.25
N GLU A 62 10.91 -14.18 -5.38
CA GLU A 62 11.30 -15.01 -4.22
C GLU A 62 12.50 -14.42 -3.45
N PRO A 63 13.60 -13.97 -4.11
CA PRO A 63 14.70 -13.30 -3.41
C PRO A 63 14.30 -12.03 -2.67
N ASP A 64 13.44 -11.18 -3.25
CA ASP A 64 12.98 -9.96 -2.60
C ASP A 64 12.03 -10.29 -1.42
N SER A 65 11.22 -11.33 -1.54
CA SER A 65 10.38 -11.85 -0.45
C SER A 65 11.22 -12.39 0.72
N GLU A 66 12.31 -13.13 0.45
CA GLU A 66 13.25 -13.57 1.49
C GLU A 66 13.94 -12.39 2.18
N ASP A 67 14.35 -11.37 1.42
CA ASP A 67 14.95 -10.15 1.96
C ASP A 67 13.96 -9.40 2.85
N MET A 68 12.69 -9.32 2.45
CA MET A 68 11.61 -8.74 3.25
C MET A 68 11.39 -9.52 4.55
N LEU A 69 11.38 -10.86 4.47
CA LEU A 69 11.29 -11.72 5.65
C LEU A 69 12.46 -11.50 6.62
N LYS A 70 13.69 -11.42 6.11
CA LYS A 70 14.88 -11.15 6.92
C LYS A 70 14.78 -9.79 7.60
N ALA A 71 14.36 -8.75 6.87
CA ALA A 71 14.18 -7.41 7.41
C ALA A 71 13.07 -7.36 8.48
N ALA A 72 11.93 -8.03 8.24
CA ALA A 72 10.83 -8.09 9.20
C ALA A 72 11.20 -8.83 10.48
N LYS A 73 11.85 -9.99 10.37
CA LYS A 73 12.36 -10.77 11.51
C LYS A 73 13.37 -9.96 12.32
N SER A 74 14.29 -9.26 11.65
CA SER A 74 15.25 -8.35 12.29
C SER A 74 14.58 -7.16 13.00
N ALA A 75 13.54 -6.57 12.39
CA ALA A 75 12.78 -5.49 13.01
C ALA A 75 12.09 -5.96 14.30
N LEU A 76 11.44 -7.13 14.29
CA LEU A 76 10.82 -7.72 15.48
C LEU A 76 11.83 -7.99 16.59
N ASP A 77 12.97 -8.58 16.26
CA ASP A 77 14.06 -8.82 17.22
C ASP A 77 14.61 -7.52 17.80
N THR A 78 14.67 -6.47 17.00
CA THR A 78 15.10 -5.15 17.47
C THR A 78 14.07 -4.54 18.42
N LEU A 79 12.78 -4.60 18.08
CA LEU A 79 11.69 -3.97 18.84
C LEU A 79 11.63 -4.44 20.29
N ILE A 80 11.80 -5.74 20.55
CA ILE A 80 11.75 -6.29 21.92
C ILE A 80 12.90 -5.81 22.82
N THR A 81 13.97 -5.29 22.24
CA THR A 81 15.15 -4.79 22.99
C THR A 81 15.08 -3.29 23.30
N LYS A 82 14.12 -2.56 22.71
CA LYS A 82 14.03 -1.10 22.87
C LYS A 82 13.38 -0.72 24.20
N GLU A 83 13.84 0.39 24.77
CA GLU A 83 13.19 1.02 25.91
C GLU A 83 11.78 1.48 25.52
N LYS A 84 10.86 1.37 26.47
CA LYS A 84 9.45 1.74 26.29
C LYS A 84 9.22 3.14 26.82
N TYR A 85 8.42 3.92 26.11
CA TYR A 85 8.05 5.27 26.49
C TYR A 85 6.54 5.48 26.36
N SER A 86 6.02 6.53 27.00
CA SER A 86 4.65 6.97 26.78
C SER A 86 4.47 7.45 25.34
N LEU A 87 3.25 7.25 24.83
CA LEU A 87 2.84 7.67 23.50
C LEU A 87 2.00 8.95 23.60
N GLU A 88 2.36 9.96 22.80
CA GLU A 88 1.39 10.98 22.38
C GLU A 88 1.08 10.81 20.90
N PHE A 89 -0.15 11.10 20.53
CA PHE A 89 -0.71 10.86 19.21
C PHE A 89 -1.45 12.10 18.73
N GLY A 90 -1.30 12.43 17.44
CA GLY A 90 -2.08 13.45 16.75
C GLY A 90 -2.36 13.03 15.32
N TYR A 91 -3.49 13.46 14.77
CA TYR A 91 -3.91 13.10 13.41
C TYR A 91 -4.43 14.32 12.63
N GLY A 92 -3.99 14.43 11.39
CA GLY A 92 -4.46 15.40 10.41
C GLY A 92 -4.89 14.71 9.12
N ASN A 93 -5.78 15.37 8.38
CA ASN A 93 -6.17 14.97 7.04
C ASN A 93 -6.32 16.20 6.12
N SER A 94 -6.57 15.95 4.84
CA SER A 94 -6.70 16.99 3.82
C SER A 94 -8.13 17.49 3.56
N ASP A 95 -9.10 17.20 4.43
CA ASP A 95 -10.52 17.52 4.20
C ASP A 95 -10.78 19.00 3.90
N HIS A 96 -9.95 19.90 4.45
CA HIS A 96 -10.05 21.35 4.27
C HIS A 96 -9.09 21.92 3.21
N MET A 97 -8.45 21.06 2.41
CA MET A 97 -7.42 21.47 1.43
C MET A 97 -7.95 21.55 0.00
N ASN A 98 -9.18 21.09 -0.27
CA ASN A 98 -9.78 21.06 -1.62
C ASN A 98 -8.86 20.40 -2.66
N LEU A 99 -8.22 19.29 -2.28
CA LEU A 99 -7.35 18.55 -3.19
C LEU A 99 -8.20 17.90 -4.28
N ASN A 100 -7.79 18.06 -5.53
CA ASN A 100 -8.42 17.42 -6.67
C ASN A 100 -7.35 16.99 -7.66
N SER A 101 -7.07 15.69 -7.68
CA SER A 101 -6.17 15.08 -8.64
C SER A 101 -6.75 13.74 -9.11
N PRO A 102 -6.68 13.40 -10.41
CA PRO A 102 -7.17 12.12 -10.92
C PRO A 102 -6.50 10.88 -10.32
N ASP A 103 -5.31 11.03 -9.74
CA ASP A 103 -4.53 10.00 -9.06
C ASP A 103 -4.67 10.06 -7.53
N LEU A 104 -5.70 10.74 -7.01
CA LEU A 104 -6.04 10.82 -5.59
C LEU A 104 -7.54 10.56 -5.40
N GLY A 105 -7.86 9.65 -4.49
CA GLY A 105 -9.21 9.34 -4.06
C GLY A 105 -9.83 10.39 -3.15
N LEU A 106 -11.12 10.24 -2.89
CA LEU A 106 -11.90 11.21 -2.13
C LEU A 106 -11.50 11.28 -0.65
N GLY A 107 -10.86 10.24 -0.12
CA GLY A 107 -10.27 10.26 1.23
C GLY A 107 -9.02 11.13 1.36
N GLY A 108 -8.45 11.60 0.24
CA GLY A 108 -7.33 12.53 0.23
C GLY A 108 -6.07 11.97 0.88
N VAL A 109 -5.34 12.81 1.63
CA VAL A 109 -4.13 12.40 2.36
C VAL A 109 -4.30 12.60 3.86
N GLY A 110 -3.69 11.72 4.64
CA GLY A 110 -3.69 11.76 6.10
C GLY A 110 -2.28 11.63 6.68
N VAL A 111 -2.05 12.20 7.86
CA VAL A 111 -0.79 12.05 8.60
C VAL A 111 -1.08 11.77 10.06
N LEU A 112 -0.44 10.73 10.59
CA LEU A 112 -0.31 10.48 12.02
C LEU A 112 1.01 11.10 12.51
N CYS A 113 0.96 11.84 13.61
CA CYS A 113 2.12 12.29 14.35
C CYS A 113 2.20 11.50 15.65
N LEU A 114 3.26 10.71 15.80
CA LEU A 114 3.59 9.97 17.01
C LEU A 114 4.72 10.69 17.74
N LYS A 115 4.56 10.97 19.02
CA LYS A 115 5.66 11.48 19.85
C LYS A 115 6.03 10.46 20.90
N ILE A 116 7.27 10.01 20.85
CA ILE A 116 7.85 8.96 21.68
C ILE A 116 9.23 9.47 22.12
N ASN A 117 9.50 9.47 23.43
CA ASN A 117 10.75 9.96 23.99
C ASN A 117 11.13 11.38 23.51
N ASN A 118 10.16 12.31 23.53
CA ASN A 118 10.30 13.69 23.03
C ASN A 118 10.66 13.86 21.54
N ALA A 119 10.84 12.77 20.78
CA ALA A 119 11.01 12.79 19.35
C ALA A 119 9.66 12.60 18.64
N LYS A 120 9.45 13.35 17.55
CA LYS A 120 8.25 13.26 16.70
C LYS A 120 8.54 12.42 15.46
N TYR A 121 7.60 11.55 15.13
CA TYR A 121 7.64 10.65 14.00
C TYR A 121 6.32 10.74 13.24
N PHE A 122 6.38 10.70 11.92
CA PHE A 122 5.20 10.86 11.06
C PHE A 122 4.94 9.59 10.27
N LEU A 123 3.66 9.25 10.07
CA LEU A 123 3.21 8.23 9.14
C LEU A 123 2.18 8.84 8.20
N GLY A 124 2.45 8.78 6.91
CA GLY A 124 1.57 9.27 5.86
C GLY A 124 0.66 8.17 5.33
N TRP A 125 -0.54 8.57 4.92
CA TRP A 125 -1.46 7.73 4.17
C TRP A 125 -2.07 8.54 3.01
N ALA A 126 -2.38 7.89 1.90
CA ALA A 126 -3.17 8.46 0.81
C ALA A 126 -4.31 7.50 0.43
N ASP A 127 -5.50 8.05 0.21
CA ASP A 127 -6.52 7.35 -0.53
C ASP A 127 -6.13 7.32 -2.01
N SER A 128 -5.49 6.25 -2.44
CA SER A 128 -5.05 6.07 -3.82
C SER A 128 -4.67 4.61 -4.04
N ASN A 129 -4.47 4.25 -5.30
CA ASN A 129 -3.73 3.05 -5.68
C ASN A 129 -2.21 3.21 -5.45
N ASN A 130 -1.41 2.26 -5.94
CA ASN A 130 0.05 2.25 -5.82
C ASN A 130 0.68 3.60 -6.15
N MET A 131 1.73 3.97 -5.43
CA MET A 131 2.45 5.23 -5.66
C MET A 131 3.49 5.10 -6.79
N GLU A 132 3.69 6.16 -7.57
CA GLU A 132 4.76 6.23 -8.58
C GLU A 132 6.13 6.17 -7.89
N ASN A 133 7.04 5.36 -8.43
CA ASN A 133 8.38 5.17 -7.86
C ASN A 133 9.16 6.49 -7.78
N GLY A 134 9.79 6.74 -6.64
CA GLY A 134 10.55 7.97 -6.37
C GLY A 134 9.74 9.07 -5.67
N VAL A 135 8.40 9.03 -5.71
CA VAL A 135 7.55 10.01 -5.02
C VAL A 135 7.71 9.91 -3.51
N ARG A 136 7.71 8.68 -2.97
CA ARG A 136 7.92 8.40 -1.55
C ARG A 136 9.26 8.98 -1.07
N GLU A 137 10.34 8.74 -1.82
CA GLU A 137 11.68 9.24 -1.49
C GLU A 137 11.73 10.77 -1.54
N TYR A 138 11.06 11.37 -2.52
CA TYR A 138 10.94 12.82 -2.62
C TYR A 138 10.30 13.40 -1.37
N ILE A 139 9.16 12.86 -0.93
CA ILE A 139 8.43 13.35 0.24
C ILE A 139 9.25 13.16 1.52
N VAL A 140 9.89 12.01 1.72
CA VAL A 140 10.75 11.77 2.89
C VAL A 140 11.92 12.76 2.93
N ASN A 141 12.56 13.03 1.79
CA ASN A 141 13.62 14.03 1.72
C ASN A 141 13.10 15.45 1.98
N TYR A 142 11.89 15.75 1.54
CA TYR A 142 11.23 17.04 1.79
C TYR A 142 10.91 17.24 3.29
N PHE A 143 10.44 16.21 3.97
CA PHE A 143 10.23 16.19 5.42
C PHE A 143 11.55 16.37 6.18
N ALA A 144 12.60 15.65 5.78
CA ALA A 144 13.92 15.76 6.39
C ALA A 144 14.49 17.19 6.30
N LYS A 145 14.33 17.87 5.16
CA LYS A 145 14.70 19.29 4.99
C LYS A 145 13.94 20.23 5.92
N SER A 146 12.74 19.83 6.36
CA SER A 146 11.90 20.55 7.31
C SER A 146 12.10 20.09 8.75
N ASN A 147 13.14 19.29 9.04
CA ASN A 147 13.42 18.68 10.34
C ASN A 147 12.30 17.77 10.88
N LEU A 148 11.49 17.20 10.00
CA LEU A 148 10.45 16.23 10.36
C LEU A 148 10.88 14.81 9.97
N ASN A 149 10.58 13.84 10.83
CA ASN A 149 10.95 12.45 10.61
C ASN A 149 9.77 11.63 10.08
N LEU A 150 9.63 11.56 8.76
CA LEU A 150 8.63 10.72 8.11
C LEU A 150 9.11 9.26 8.06
N LEU A 151 8.43 8.41 8.83
CA LEU A 151 8.72 6.99 8.90
C LEU A 151 8.29 6.30 7.61
N GLU A 152 7.04 6.42 7.20
CA GLU A 152 6.57 5.77 5.98
C GLU A 152 5.34 6.46 5.41
N ILE A 153 5.06 6.20 4.14
CA ILE A 153 3.83 6.57 3.47
C ILE A 153 3.19 5.29 2.93
N CYS A 154 1.90 5.12 3.17
CA CYS A 154 1.12 4.02 2.61
C CYS A 154 0.02 4.57 1.69
N THR A 155 -0.45 3.75 0.75
CA THR A 155 -1.68 4.02 0.00
C THR A 155 -2.79 3.04 0.45
N SER A 156 -4.04 3.35 0.14
CA SER A 156 -5.21 2.55 0.51
C SER A 156 -5.47 1.37 -0.43
N ASP A 157 -4.83 1.38 -1.60
CA ASP A 157 -5.10 0.50 -2.73
C ASP A 157 -6.61 0.36 -3.07
N THR A 158 -7.36 1.46 -2.98
CA THR A 158 -8.82 1.43 -3.17
C THR A 158 -9.27 1.16 -4.60
N HIS A 159 -8.34 1.13 -5.57
CA HIS A 159 -8.63 1.14 -7.02
C HIS A 159 -9.63 2.23 -7.45
N TYR A 160 -9.81 3.27 -6.62
CA TYR A 160 -10.67 4.38 -6.95
C TYR A 160 -10.07 5.16 -8.11
N SER A 161 -10.91 5.51 -9.09
CA SER A 161 -10.52 6.38 -10.17
C SER A 161 -11.64 7.38 -10.45
N ALA A 162 -11.36 8.66 -10.23
CA ALA A 162 -12.30 9.75 -10.48
C ALA A 162 -12.70 9.87 -11.97
N THR A 163 -11.88 9.30 -12.86
CA THR A 163 -12.10 9.31 -14.31
C THR A 163 -11.95 7.93 -14.90
N ARG A 164 -12.47 7.69 -16.11
CA ARG A 164 -12.23 6.44 -16.81
C ARG A 164 -10.79 6.43 -17.33
N VAL A 165 -9.91 5.73 -16.63
CA VAL A 165 -8.51 5.61 -17.02
C VAL A 165 -8.34 4.47 -18.02
N ARG A 166 -7.61 4.74 -19.11
CA ARG A 166 -7.30 3.77 -20.18
C ARG A 166 -5.81 3.41 -20.17
N THR A 167 -5.27 3.16 -18.99
CA THR A 167 -3.93 2.59 -18.80
C THR A 167 -4.02 1.07 -18.76
N ARG A 168 -2.87 0.38 -18.87
CA ARG A 168 -2.81 -1.09 -18.70
C ARG A 168 -3.34 -1.52 -17.34
N GLN A 169 -3.08 -0.72 -16.31
CA GLN A 169 -3.48 -0.95 -14.93
C GLN A 169 -4.92 -0.55 -14.63
N GLY A 170 -5.54 0.30 -15.47
CA GLY A 170 -6.91 0.79 -15.26
C GLY A 170 -7.04 1.92 -14.24
N TYR A 171 -5.93 2.43 -13.70
CA TYR A 171 -5.85 3.58 -12.78
C TYR A 171 -4.57 4.40 -13.02
N TYR A 172 -4.44 5.55 -12.35
CA TYR A 172 -3.20 6.31 -12.25
C TYR A 172 -2.54 6.09 -10.89
N GLN A 173 -1.23 5.82 -10.90
CA GLN A 173 -0.44 5.71 -9.68
C GLN A 173 -0.38 7.06 -8.96
N PHE A 174 -0.33 7.05 -7.63
CA PHE A 174 -0.26 8.30 -6.88
C PHE A 174 1.04 9.05 -7.18
N GLY A 175 0.93 10.28 -7.67
CA GLY A 175 2.08 11.07 -8.11
C GLY A 175 2.45 10.90 -9.57
N LYS A 176 1.61 10.20 -10.36
CA LYS A 176 1.70 10.21 -11.82
C LYS A 176 1.21 11.51 -12.42
N ILE A 177 0.15 12.07 -11.85
CA ILE A 177 -0.52 13.29 -12.33
C ILE A 177 -0.20 14.45 -11.38
N ALA A 178 -0.41 14.26 -10.08
CA ALA A 178 0.00 15.23 -9.07
C ALA A 178 1.53 15.27 -8.98
N LYS A 179 2.12 16.47 -8.94
CA LYS A 179 3.58 16.59 -8.88
C LYS A 179 4.08 16.20 -7.49
N SER A 180 5.24 15.55 -7.42
CA SER A 180 5.84 15.14 -6.15
C SER A 180 6.06 16.32 -5.18
N GLN A 181 6.33 17.52 -5.71
CA GLN A 181 6.42 18.74 -4.90
C GLN A 181 5.07 19.08 -4.24
N ASP A 182 4.00 19.15 -5.03
CA ASP A 182 2.66 19.48 -4.53
C ASP A 182 2.23 18.45 -3.47
N ILE A 183 2.47 17.16 -3.72
CA ILE A 183 2.18 16.07 -2.78
C ILE A 183 2.96 16.24 -1.48
N ALA A 184 4.25 16.56 -1.56
CA ALA A 184 5.08 16.78 -0.38
C ALA A 184 4.60 17.98 0.45
N GLU A 185 4.18 19.06 -0.22
CA GLU A 185 3.57 20.22 0.42
C GLU A 185 2.23 19.87 1.08
N TRP A 186 1.41 19.00 0.46
CA TRP A 186 0.17 18.52 1.06
C TRP A 186 0.44 17.77 2.37
N TYR A 187 1.34 16.78 2.32
CA TYR A 187 1.71 16.01 3.51
C TYR A 187 2.33 16.89 4.59
N LEU A 188 3.19 17.86 4.25
CA LEU A 188 3.80 18.75 5.24
C LEU A 188 2.74 19.59 5.96
N LYS A 189 1.77 20.14 5.23
CA LYS A 189 0.66 20.90 5.82
C LYS A 189 -0.16 20.03 6.77
N VAL A 190 -0.53 18.82 6.34
CA VAL A 190 -1.29 17.87 7.16
C VAL A 190 -0.49 17.41 8.38
N ALA A 191 0.83 17.22 8.25
CA ALA A 191 1.72 16.88 9.36
C ALA A 191 1.71 17.96 10.45
N HIS A 192 1.81 19.24 10.07
CA HIS A 192 1.71 20.33 11.05
C HIS A 192 0.35 20.41 11.74
N ASP A 193 -0.74 20.07 11.05
CA ASP A 193 -2.06 20.00 11.68
C ASP A 193 -2.20 18.78 12.61
N ALA A 194 -1.55 17.65 12.27
CA ALA A 194 -1.44 16.50 13.16
C ALA A 194 -0.63 16.83 14.43
N GLU A 195 0.48 17.56 14.30
CA GLU A 195 1.31 17.98 15.45
C GLU A 195 0.55 18.85 16.45
N LYS A 196 -0.29 19.79 15.97
CA LYS A 196 -1.09 20.67 16.84
C LYS A 196 -2.09 19.90 17.69
N LYS A 197 -2.44 18.69 17.29
CA LYS A 197 -3.41 17.81 17.95
C LYS A 197 -2.76 16.72 18.80
N LEU A 198 -1.44 16.79 19.02
CA LEU A 198 -0.73 15.85 19.89
C LEU A 198 -1.33 15.87 21.31
N ALA A 199 -1.76 14.70 21.77
CA ALA A 199 -2.23 14.47 23.12
C ALA A 199 -1.75 13.11 23.62
N PRO A 200 -1.62 12.91 24.95
CA PRO A 200 -1.38 11.58 25.52
C PRO A 200 -2.41 10.57 25.01
N ALA A 201 -1.96 9.38 24.60
CA ALA A 201 -2.82 8.39 23.98
C ALA A 201 -2.46 6.96 24.42
N SER A 202 -3.46 6.08 24.33
CA SER A 202 -3.31 4.63 24.43
C SER A 202 -3.60 3.99 23.07
N PHE A 203 -3.15 2.75 22.90
CA PHE A 203 -3.43 1.95 21.71
C PHE A 203 -4.22 0.71 22.13
N GLU A 204 -5.33 0.46 21.44
CA GLU A 204 -6.19 -0.70 21.65
C GLU A 204 -6.46 -1.38 20.30
N ILE A 205 -6.48 -2.72 20.29
CA ILE A 205 -6.85 -3.51 19.12
C ILE A 205 -8.22 -4.13 19.39
N LEU A 206 -9.20 -3.78 18.56
CA LEU A 206 -10.46 -4.51 18.47
C LEU A 206 -10.43 -5.42 17.24
N GLU A 207 -10.66 -6.71 17.46
CA GLU A 207 -10.71 -7.72 16.39
C GLU A 207 -12.12 -8.32 16.34
N HIS A 208 -12.70 -8.36 15.14
CA HIS A 208 -13.96 -9.06 14.89
C HIS A 208 -13.75 -10.09 13.78
N LYS A 209 -14.15 -11.34 14.02
CA LYS A 209 -14.06 -12.43 13.04
C LYS A 209 -15.46 -12.84 12.63
N ALA A 210 -15.67 -12.95 11.32
CA ALA A 210 -16.92 -13.39 10.73
C ALA A 210 -16.64 -14.47 9.69
N ASP A 211 -17.41 -15.54 9.72
CA ASP A 211 -17.38 -16.57 8.69
C ASP A 211 -18.22 -16.10 7.50
N VAL A 212 -17.56 -15.79 6.39
CA VAL A 212 -18.20 -15.35 5.15
C VAL A 212 -18.00 -16.39 4.05
N LYS A 213 -19.05 -16.62 3.25
CA LYS A 213 -18.93 -17.45 2.05
C LYS A 213 -18.39 -16.60 0.91
N ILE A 214 -17.20 -16.93 0.44
CA ILE A 214 -16.60 -16.33 -0.77
C ILE A 214 -16.78 -17.25 -1.97
N MET A 215 -16.69 -16.69 -3.18
CA MET A 215 -16.60 -17.51 -4.40
C MET A 215 -15.28 -18.28 -4.37
N GLY A 216 -15.36 -19.60 -4.50
CA GLY A 216 -14.17 -20.47 -4.61
C GLY A 216 -13.46 -20.29 -5.95
N SER A 217 -12.22 -20.76 -6.03
CA SER A 217 -11.39 -20.67 -7.25
C SER A 217 -12.07 -21.28 -8.48
N THR A 218 -12.86 -22.33 -8.29
CA THR A 218 -13.60 -23.03 -9.36
C THR A 218 -14.52 -22.11 -10.14
N VAL A 219 -15.17 -21.14 -9.48
CA VAL A 219 -16.05 -20.19 -10.15
C VAL A 219 -15.25 -19.30 -11.12
N TYR A 220 -14.08 -18.82 -10.70
CA TYR A 220 -13.19 -18.02 -11.55
C TYR A 220 -12.62 -18.84 -12.72
N GLU A 221 -12.25 -20.09 -12.47
CA GLU A 221 -11.77 -21.01 -13.51
C GLU A 221 -12.84 -21.26 -14.57
N ASP A 222 -14.10 -21.47 -14.14
CA ASP A 222 -15.22 -21.69 -15.06
C ASP A 222 -15.52 -20.45 -15.90
N TYR A 223 -15.49 -19.25 -15.31
CA TYR A 223 -15.62 -17.98 -16.05
C TYR A 223 -14.49 -17.79 -17.06
N SER A 224 -13.24 -18.01 -16.64
CA SER A 224 -12.07 -17.90 -17.53
C SER A 224 -12.19 -18.86 -18.71
N ARG A 225 -12.57 -20.12 -18.46
CA ARG A 225 -12.79 -21.14 -19.49
C ARG A 225 -13.92 -20.74 -20.45
N ALA A 226 -15.00 -20.18 -19.93
CA ALA A 226 -16.13 -19.72 -20.76
C ALA A 226 -15.72 -18.55 -21.67
N VAL A 227 -14.94 -17.60 -21.16
CA VAL A 227 -14.41 -16.47 -21.96
C VAL A 227 -13.44 -16.97 -23.03
N ASP A 228 -12.50 -17.84 -22.69
CA ASP A 228 -11.54 -18.42 -23.63
C ASP A 228 -12.23 -19.18 -24.76
N ASN A 229 -13.23 -20.00 -24.41
CA ASN A 229 -14.00 -20.74 -25.40
C ASN A 229 -14.81 -19.80 -26.32
N SER A 230 -15.41 -18.76 -25.76
CA SER A 230 -16.14 -17.75 -26.53
C SER A 230 -15.20 -17.03 -27.52
N LEU A 231 -14.02 -16.60 -27.06
CA LEU A 231 -13.01 -15.96 -27.89
C LEU A 231 -12.47 -16.88 -29.00
N LYS A 232 -12.28 -18.17 -28.71
CA LYS A 232 -11.90 -19.17 -29.72
C LYS A 232 -12.95 -19.30 -30.82
N ILE A 233 -14.23 -19.37 -30.45
CA ILE A 233 -15.34 -19.43 -31.41
C ILE A 233 -15.38 -18.15 -32.24
N THR A 234 -15.34 -16.98 -31.60
CA THR A 234 -15.33 -15.68 -32.29
C THR A 234 -14.15 -15.56 -33.27
N LYS A 235 -12.96 -16.02 -32.89
CA LYS A 235 -11.77 -16.04 -33.77
C LYS A 235 -11.99 -16.93 -34.99
N GLY A 236 -12.59 -18.10 -34.80
CA GLY A 236 -12.96 -19.00 -35.90
C GLY A 236 -13.94 -18.36 -36.88
N PHE A 237 -15.01 -17.75 -36.36
CA PHE A 237 -15.98 -17.01 -37.19
C PHE A 237 -15.33 -15.83 -37.92
N ALA A 238 -14.50 -15.04 -37.25
CA ALA A 238 -13.81 -13.91 -37.87
C ALA A 238 -12.90 -14.35 -39.04
N ILE A 239 -12.14 -15.43 -38.88
CA ILE A 239 -11.32 -16.01 -39.95
C ILE A 239 -12.21 -16.51 -41.09
N GLY A 240 -13.27 -17.25 -40.78
CA GLY A 240 -14.22 -17.75 -41.78
C GLY A 240 -14.88 -16.63 -42.58
N SER A 241 -15.37 -15.59 -41.91
CA SER A 241 -15.95 -14.40 -42.54
C SER A 241 -14.93 -13.63 -43.39
N PHE A 242 -13.68 -13.52 -42.94
CA PHE A 242 -12.61 -12.89 -43.71
C PHE A 242 -12.28 -13.67 -44.99
N ILE A 243 -12.16 -14.99 -44.90
CA ILE A 243 -11.95 -15.86 -46.07
C ILE A 243 -13.13 -15.74 -47.03
N PHE A 244 -14.37 -15.83 -46.53
CA PHE A 244 -15.57 -15.67 -47.34
C PHE A 244 -15.58 -14.32 -48.08
N PHE A 245 -15.31 -13.22 -47.36
CA PHE A 245 -15.22 -11.89 -47.96
C PHE A 245 -14.18 -11.82 -49.10
N LEU A 246 -12.98 -12.36 -48.87
CA LEU A 246 -11.95 -12.43 -49.92
C LEU A 246 -12.43 -13.23 -51.14
N THR A 247 -13.06 -14.40 -50.93
CA THR A 247 -13.56 -15.20 -52.06
C THR A 247 -14.61 -14.46 -52.89
N THR A 248 -15.45 -13.64 -52.25
CA THR A 248 -16.47 -12.84 -52.95
C THR A 248 -15.91 -11.64 -53.71
N LEU A 249 -14.67 -11.20 -53.44
CA LEU A 249 -14.01 -10.14 -54.21
C LEU A 249 -13.37 -10.64 -55.52
N PHE A 250 -13.10 -11.95 -55.61
CA PHE A 250 -12.46 -12.58 -56.77
C PHE A 250 -13.44 -13.42 -57.62
N LEU A 251 -14.72 -13.40 -57.28
CA LEU A 251 -15.86 -13.93 -58.04
C LEU A 251 -16.57 -12.77 -58.74
#